data_AF-A0A6P0JRL9-F1
#
_entry.id   AF-A0A6P0JRL9-F1
#
_cell.length_a   1.000
_cell.length_b   1.000
_cell.length_c   1.000
_cell.angle_alpha   90.00
_cell.angle_beta   90.00
_cell.angle_gamma   90.00
#
_symmetry.space_group_name_H-M   'P 1'
#
loop_
_entity.id
_entity.type
_entity.pdbx_description
1 polymer ?
#
loop_
_entity_poly.entity_id
_entity_poly.type
_entity_poly.pdbx_seq_one_letter_code
_entity_poly.pdbx_strand_id
1 'polypeptide(L)' 'MVQTIPAEQVDLRYLIDKFGLQFIRDPDFFREWQDNLPDITNGERELND' A
#
# COMPACT_ATOMS: atom_id res chain seq x y z
N MET A 1 -13.29 0.89 22.57
CA MET A 1 -14.41 0.84 21.60
C MET A 1 -13.81 0.91 20.21
N VAL A 2 -14.11 -0.04 19.33
CA VAL A 2 -13.68 0.00 17.93
C VAL A 2 -14.73 0.74 17.13
N GLN A 3 -14.32 1.65 16.25
CA GLN A 3 -15.22 2.45 15.44
C GLN A 3 -15.06 2.00 13.99
N THR A 4 -16.11 1.38 13.46
CA THR A 4 -16.13 0.89 12.08
C THR A 4 -16.63 2.01 11.18
N ILE A 5 -15.89 2.30 10.11
CA ILE A 5 -16.21 3.32 9.11
C ILE A 5 -16.54 2.63 7.79
N PRO A 6 -17.62 3.04 7.09
CA PRO A 6 -17.95 2.53 5.75
C PRO A 6 -16.83 2.83 4.76
N ALA A 7 -16.44 1.84 3.95
CA ALA A 7 -15.36 1.99 2.97
C ALA A 7 -15.62 3.12 1.95
N GLU A 8 -16.88 3.36 1.58
CA GLU A 8 -17.29 4.44 0.66
C GLU A 8 -16.99 5.85 1.20
N GLN A 9 -16.82 5.99 2.52
CA GLN A 9 -16.47 7.26 3.17
C GLN A 9 -14.96 7.40 3.42
N VAL A 10 -14.16 6.42 3.02
CA VAL A 10 -12.72 6.40 3.22
C VAL A 10 -12.03 6.77 1.91
N ASP A 11 -11.60 8.02 1.82
CA ASP A 11 -10.73 8.49 0.75
C ASP A 11 -9.29 8.72 1.24
N LEU A 12 -8.36 8.94 0.31
CA LEU A 12 -6.95 9.11 0.63
C LEU A 12 -6.70 10.33 1.55
N ARG A 13 -7.46 11.41 1.39
CA ARG A 13 -7.34 12.62 2.21
C ARG A 13 -7.75 12.33 3.64
N TYR A 14 -8.88 11.64 3.82
CA TYR A 14 -9.34 11.17 5.13
C TYR A 14 -8.26 10.36 5.85
N LEU A 15 -7.60 9.44 5.14
CA LEU A 15 -6.56 8.60 5.72
C LEU A 15 -5.30 9.39 6.10
N ILE A 16 -4.88 10.35 5.26
CA ILE A 16 -3.77 11.26 5.56
C ILE A 16 -4.07 12.06 6.83
N ASP A 17 -5.25 12.68 6.92
CA ASP A 17 -5.60 13.55 8.05
C ASP A 17 -5.78 12.78 9.36
N LYS A 18 -6.33 11.56 9.31
CA LYS A 18 -6.60 10.74 10.50
C LYS A 18 -5.39 9.96 11.01
N PHE A 19 -4.58 9.43 10.10
CA PHE A 19 -3.49 8.51 10.43
C PHE A 19 -2.10 9.10 10.14
N GLY A 20 -2.03 10.33 9.63
CA GLY A 20 -0.76 10.96 9.30
C GLY A 20 -0.02 10.25 8.17
N LEU A 21 -0.74 9.65 7.22
CA LEU A 21 -0.11 8.93 6.11
C LEU A 21 0.82 9.87 5.33
N GLN A 22 2.00 9.36 5.01
CA GLN A 22 3.01 10.06 4.23
C GLN A 22 3.32 9.27 2.97
N PHE A 23 3.53 9.99 1.87
CA PHE A 23 3.99 9.37 0.64
C PHE A 23 5.50 9.15 0.73
N ILE A 24 5.91 7.89 0.84
CA ILE A 24 7.31 7.49 0.97
C ILE A 24 7.79 6.91 -0.36
N ARG A 25 8.88 7.45 -0.89
CA ARG A 25 9.56 6.95 -2.11
C ARG A 25 10.81 6.14 -1.81
N ASP A 26 11.05 5.87 -0.54
CA ASP A 26 12.23 5.13 -0.08
C ASP A 26 12.06 3.65 -0.47
N PRO A 27 12.95 3.11 -1.33
CA PRO A 27 12.88 1.71 -1.73
C PRO A 27 13.17 0.74 -0.57
N ASP A 28 13.86 1.19 0.48
CA ASP A 28 14.13 0.38 1.68
C ASP A 28 12.96 0.38 2.68
N PHE A 29 11.90 1.14 2.40
CA PHE A 29 10.69 1.16 3.22
C PHE A 29 9.94 -0.17 3.13
N PHE A 30 9.62 -0.75 4.29
CA PHE A 30 9.03 -2.09 4.42
C PHE A 30 9.81 -3.19 3.68
N ARG A 31 11.14 -3.18 3.80
CA ARG A 31 12.01 -4.25 3.29
C ARG A 31 11.53 -5.65 3.68
N GLU A 32 11.03 -5.82 4.91
CA GLU A 32 10.47 -7.08 5.42
C GLU A 32 9.30 -7.62 4.56
N TRP A 33 8.55 -6.72 3.92
CA TRP A 33 7.45 -7.06 3.03
C TRP A 33 7.90 -7.29 1.58
N GLN A 34 9.10 -6.82 1.22
CA GLN A 34 9.70 -6.98 -0.10
C GLN A 34 10.57 -8.24 -0.20
N ASP A 35 11.33 -8.57 0.85
CA ASP A 35 12.29 -9.69 0.89
C ASP A 35 11.62 -11.07 0.78
N ASN A 36 10.33 -11.18 1.11
CA ASN A 36 9.55 -12.42 1.01
C ASN A 36 8.52 -12.39 -0.12
N LEU A 37 8.56 -11.39 -1.02
CA LEU A 37 7.70 -11.42 -2.18
C LEU A 37 8.11 -12.59 -3.08
N PRO A 38 7.16 -13.41 -3.55
CA PRO A 38 7.46 -14.39 -4.58
C PRO A 38 8.09 -13.66 -5.77
N ASP A 39 9.16 -14.22 -6.32
CA ASP A 39 9.82 -13.68 -7.50
C ASP A 39 8.79 -13.56 -8.61
N ILE A 40 8.44 -12.32 -8.97
CA ILE A 40 7.50 -12.03 -10.05
C ILE A 40 8.13 -12.62 -11.31
N THR A 41 7.66 -13.80 -11.70
CA THR A 41 8.27 -14.54 -12.79
C THR A 41 8.07 -13.68 -14.04
N ASN A 42 9.10 -13.54 -14.89
CA ASN A 42 9.12 -12.58 -16.00
C ASN A 42 7.83 -12.52 -16.88
N GLY A 43 6.99 -13.55 -16.88
CA GLY A 43 5.68 -13.56 -17.56
C GLY A 43 4.58 -12.67 -16.95
N GLU A 44 4.70 -12.20 -15.70
CA GLU A 44 3.73 -11.28 -15.09
C GLU A 44 4.01 -9.81 -15.41
N ARG A 45 5.23 -9.47 -15.86
CA ARG A 45 5.58 -8.10 -16.29
C ARG A 45 5.04 -7.76 -17.69
N GLU A 46 4.88 -8.75 -18.58
CA GLU A 46 4.39 -8.54 -19.95
C GLU A 46 2.86 -8.40 -20.05
N LEU A 47 2.11 -8.67 -18.97
CA LEU A 47 0.64 -8.51 -18.96
C LEU A 47 0.17 -7.06 -18.73
N ASN A 48 1.09 -6.12 -18.57
CA ASN A 48 0.79 -4.70 -18.31
C ASN A 48 1.39 -3.76 -19.38
N ASP A 49 1.52 -4.24 -20.61
CA ASP A 49 1.70 -3.42 -21.83
C ASP A 49 0.39 -3.38 -22.64
#